data_AF-A0A1H7I5K9-F1
#
_entry.id   AF-A0A1H7I5K9-F1
#
_cell.length_a   1.000
_cell.length_b   1.000
_cell.length_c   1.000
_cell.angle_alpha   90.00
_cell.angle_beta   90.00
_cell.angle_gamma   90.00
#
_symmetry.space_group_name_H-M   'P 1'
#
loop_
_entity.id
_entity.type
_entity.pdbx_description
1 polymer ?
#
loop_
_entity_poly.entity_id
_entity_poly.type
_entity_poly.pdbx_seq_one_letter_code
_entity_poly.pdbx_strand_id
1 'polypeptide(L)'
;MKTYLLLISLLAVAVYSCTNKEAIAPDSGPQTGDCDSKQIPAAYVYGIIQSNCTRCHSGATAPAGADFSTLEKFRNFVSGNEATFRLRVISAQADMPPRGALGAGIRDSINCWISKGMPE
;
A
#
# COMPACT_ATOMS: atom_id res chain seq x y z
N MET A 1 -1.46 18.08 54.97
CA MET A 1 -2.76 18.21 54.26
C MET A 1 -2.64 18.93 52.91
N LYS A 2 -1.90 20.05 52.79
CA LYS A 2 -1.69 20.77 51.51
C LYS A 2 -0.83 20.04 50.47
N THR A 3 0.10 19.17 50.88
CA THR A 3 0.98 18.40 49.99
C THR A 3 0.26 17.25 49.27
N TYR A 4 -0.73 16.62 49.90
CA TYR A 4 -1.52 15.55 49.27
C TYR A 4 -2.51 16.09 48.23
N LEU A 5 -2.99 17.32 48.39
CA LEU A 5 -3.86 17.98 47.40
C LEU A 5 -3.12 18.28 46.08
N LEU A 6 -1.82 18.59 46.13
CA LEU A 6 -1.00 18.82 44.92
C LEU A 6 -0.65 17.52 44.17
N LEU A 7 -0.53 16.39 44.88
CA LEU A 7 -0.25 15.10 44.26
C LEU A 7 -1.47 14.52 43.54
N ILE A 8 -2.68 14.76 44.07
CA ILE A 8 -3.93 14.29 43.44
C ILE A 8 -4.25 15.11 42.17
N SER A 9 -3.93 16.41 42.14
CA SER A 9 -4.15 17.23 40.93
C SER A 9 -3.19 16.89 39.78
N LEU A 10 -1.96 16.43 40.09
CA LEU A 10 -1.00 16.05 39.04
C LEU A 10 -1.37 14.72 38.36
N LEU A 11 -1.95 13.78 39.10
CA LEU A 11 -2.35 12.48 38.57
C LEU A 11 -3.58 12.57 37.64
N ALA A 12 -4.46 13.55 37.87
CA ALA A 12 -5.64 13.79 37.04
C ALA A 12 -5.32 14.37 35.64
N VAL A 13 -4.20 15.08 35.48
CA VAL A 13 -3.78 15.65 34.18
C VAL A 13 -3.18 14.57 33.28
N ALA A 14 -2.53 13.55 33.86
CA ALA A 14 -1.92 12.46 33.10
C ALA A 14 -2.94 11.55 32.39
N VAL A 15 -4.15 11.41 32.92
CA VAL A 15 -5.21 10.58 32.31
C VAL A 15 -5.99 11.30 31.20
N TYR A 16 -5.96 12.64 31.15
CA TYR A 16 -6.66 13.42 30.12
C TYR A 16 -5.82 13.70 28.87
N SER A 17 -4.49 13.50 28.95
CA SER A 17 -3.57 13.72 27.84
C SER A 17 -3.43 12.52 26.88
N CYS A 18 -4.29 11.50 27.02
CA CYS A 18 -4.49 10.45 26.04
C CYS A 18 -5.73 10.74 25.16
N THR A 19 -5.91 11.99 24.72
CA THR A 19 -6.72 12.23 23.53
C THR A 19 -5.86 11.83 22.34
N ASN A 20 -6.00 10.57 21.92
CA ASN A 20 -5.55 10.12 20.61
C ASN A 20 -6.34 10.94 19.60
N LYS A 21 -5.78 12.09 19.19
CA LYS A 21 -6.22 12.76 17.97
C LYS A 21 -5.91 11.75 16.89
N GLU A 22 -6.94 11.05 16.43
CA GLU A 22 -6.85 10.11 15.32
C GLU A 22 -6.13 10.84 14.21
N ALA A 23 -4.83 10.56 14.06
CA ALA A 23 -4.15 10.83 12.84
C ALA A 23 -4.91 9.96 11.83
N ILE A 24 -5.57 10.60 10.88
CA ILE A 24 -6.15 9.94 9.72
C ILE A 24 -5.04 9.01 9.23
N ALA A 25 -5.23 7.70 9.44
CA ALA A 25 -4.25 6.73 9.00
C ALA A 25 -4.06 6.97 7.50
N PRO A 26 -2.82 6.91 6.98
CA PRO A 26 -2.64 6.93 5.54
C PRO A 26 -3.56 5.85 4.94
N ASP A 27 -4.38 6.25 3.96
CA ASP A 27 -5.35 5.38 3.28
C ASP A 27 -4.72 4.00 3.07
N SER A 28 -5.19 3.02 3.85
CA SER A 28 -4.61 1.69 3.92
C SER A 28 -4.96 0.85 2.68
N GLY A 29 -5.68 1.46 1.72
CA GLY A 29 -6.39 0.76 0.67
C GLY A 29 -7.56 -0.05 1.23
N PRO A 30 -8.35 -0.66 0.33
CA PRO A 30 -9.36 -1.64 0.71
C PRO A 30 -8.76 -2.72 1.62
N GLN A 31 -9.35 -2.94 2.80
CA GLN A 31 -8.93 -4.02 3.69
C GLN A 31 -9.15 -5.41 3.05
N THR A 32 -8.26 -6.34 3.36
CA THR A 32 -8.28 -7.73 2.93
C THR A 32 -9.56 -8.47 3.33
N GLY A 33 -10.18 -9.15 2.35
CA GLY A 33 -11.38 -9.97 2.55
C GLY A 33 -12.50 -9.66 1.57
N ASP A 34 -12.38 -8.58 0.81
CA ASP A 34 -13.49 -8.06 0.00
C ASP A 34 -13.20 -8.06 -1.51
N CYS A 35 -12.21 -8.86 -1.95
CA CYS A 35 -11.85 -8.90 -3.36
C CYS A 35 -13.02 -9.35 -4.23
N ASP A 36 -13.84 -10.29 -3.76
CA ASP A 36 -14.95 -10.81 -4.55
C ASP A 36 -16.03 -9.74 -4.78
N SER A 37 -16.37 -8.95 -3.75
CA SER A 37 -17.48 -7.99 -3.82
C SER A 37 -17.08 -6.58 -4.26
N LYS A 38 -15.80 -6.21 -4.13
CA LYS A 38 -15.30 -4.88 -4.54
C LYS A 38 -14.70 -4.89 -5.95
N GLN A 39 -14.92 -3.77 -6.65
CA GLN A 39 -14.18 -3.42 -7.86
C GLN A 39 -13.09 -2.43 -7.47
N ILE A 40 -11.84 -2.79 -7.74
CA ILE A 40 -10.70 -1.90 -7.53
C ILE A 40 -10.48 -1.14 -8.84
N PRO A 41 -10.58 0.20 -8.86
CA PRO A 41 -10.40 0.97 -10.09
C PRO A 41 -8.97 0.86 -10.63
N ALA A 42 -8.79 0.85 -11.96
CA ALA A 42 -7.45 0.86 -12.54
C ALA A 42 -6.66 2.10 -12.14
N ALA A 43 -7.33 3.25 -12.00
CA ALA A 43 -6.71 4.49 -11.56
C ALA A 43 -6.09 4.38 -10.16
N TYR A 44 -6.73 3.64 -9.24
CA TYR A 44 -6.20 3.42 -7.89
C TYR A 44 -4.93 2.57 -7.94
N VAL A 45 -4.97 1.42 -8.62
CA VAL A 45 -3.80 0.54 -8.76
C VAL A 45 -2.68 1.26 -9.48
N TYR A 46 -2.97 1.94 -10.58
CA TYR A 46 -1.95 2.63 -11.35
C TYR A 46 -1.34 3.80 -10.57
N GLY A 47 -2.11 4.51 -9.75
CA GLY A 47 -1.59 5.52 -8.84
C GLY A 47 -0.56 4.95 -7.85
N ILE A 48 -0.78 3.72 -7.34
CA ILE A 48 0.20 3.00 -6.52
C ILE A 48 1.47 2.70 -7.33
N ILE A 49 1.32 2.17 -8.55
CA ILE A 49 2.47 1.85 -9.43
C ILE A 49 3.28 3.10 -9.77
N GLN A 50 2.61 4.21 -10.06
CA GLN A 50 3.25 5.50 -10.31
C GLN A 50 4.05 5.98 -9.10
N SER A 51 3.48 5.85 -7.89
CA SER A 51 4.11 6.34 -6.66
C SER A 51 5.30 5.47 -6.21
N ASN A 52 5.28 4.17 -6.49
CA ASN A 52 6.22 3.22 -5.89
C ASN A 52 7.20 2.57 -6.88
N CYS A 53 6.88 2.54 -8.18
CA CYS A 53 7.61 1.71 -9.14
C CYS A 53 8.30 2.52 -10.25
N THR A 54 7.62 3.56 -10.78
CA THR A 54 8.06 4.25 -12.02
C THR A 54 9.41 4.94 -11.91
N ARG A 55 9.89 5.27 -10.70
CA ARG A 55 11.23 5.83 -10.50
C ARG A 55 12.35 4.95 -11.07
N CYS A 56 12.18 3.63 -11.02
CA CYS A 56 13.14 2.66 -11.58
C CYS A 56 12.57 1.94 -12.80
N HIS A 57 11.25 1.87 -12.92
CA HIS A 57 10.52 1.14 -13.96
C HIS A 57 9.79 2.09 -14.90
N SER A 58 10.54 2.96 -15.58
CA SER A 58 9.97 3.90 -16.57
C SER A 58 10.90 4.08 -17.76
N GLY A 59 10.33 3.92 -18.96
CA GLY A 59 11.00 4.14 -20.23
C GLY A 59 11.97 3.02 -20.63
N ALA A 60 12.84 3.32 -21.60
CA ALA A 60 13.70 2.33 -22.26
C ALA A 60 14.76 1.70 -21.33
N THR A 61 15.07 2.32 -20.20
CA THR A 61 16.05 1.83 -19.23
C THR A 61 15.44 0.96 -18.14
N ALA A 62 14.13 0.67 -18.21
CA ALA A 62 13.45 -0.17 -17.24
C ALA A 62 14.06 -1.58 -17.21
N PRO A 63 14.47 -2.09 -16.02
CA PRO A 63 15.08 -3.41 -15.91
C PRO A 63 14.17 -4.51 -16.46
N ALA A 64 14.74 -5.46 -17.21
CA ALA A 64 14.03 -6.60 -17.78
C ALA A 64 12.79 -6.23 -18.63
N GLY A 65 12.76 -5.02 -19.21
CA GLY A 65 11.61 -4.55 -20.00
C GLY A 65 10.37 -4.24 -19.16
N ALA A 66 10.48 -4.18 -17.83
CA ALA A 66 9.40 -3.87 -16.90
C ALA A 66 9.11 -2.36 -16.88
N ASP A 67 8.66 -1.81 -18.01
CA ASP A 67 8.31 -0.40 -18.17
C ASP A 67 6.88 -0.14 -17.69
N PHE A 68 6.73 0.66 -16.62
CA PHE A 68 5.43 1.02 -16.03
C PHE A 68 5.07 2.49 -16.28
N SER A 69 5.70 3.13 -17.27
CA SER A 69 5.45 4.53 -17.64
C SER A 69 4.01 4.82 -18.09
N THR A 70 3.24 3.81 -18.47
CA THR A 70 1.79 3.89 -18.72
C THR A 70 1.06 2.69 -18.10
N LEU A 71 -0.24 2.84 -17.85
CA LEU A 71 -1.10 1.74 -17.38
C LEU A 71 -1.10 0.58 -18.38
N GLU A 72 -1.17 0.88 -19.67
CA GLU A 72 -1.15 -0.13 -20.74
C GLU A 72 0.15 -0.95 -20.71
N LYS A 73 1.31 -0.31 -20.59
CA LYS A 73 2.59 -1.01 -20.51
C LYS A 73 2.71 -1.85 -19.24
N PHE A 74 2.22 -1.34 -18.11
CA PHE A 74 2.13 -2.11 -16.87
C PHE A 74 1.25 -3.36 -17.05
N ARG A 75 0.05 -3.23 -17.65
CA ARG A 75 -0.82 -4.38 -17.95
C ARG A 75 -0.14 -5.38 -18.89
N ASN A 76 0.47 -4.91 -19.96
CA ASN A 76 1.18 -5.77 -20.92
C ASN A 76 2.31 -6.55 -20.24
N PHE A 77 3.08 -5.90 -19.36
CA PHE A 77 4.10 -6.58 -18.58
C PHE A 77 3.51 -7.64 -17.67
N VAL A 78 2.47 -7.30 -16.88
CA VAL A 78 1.83 -8.26 -15.95
C VAL A 78 1.24 -9.43 -16.71
N SER A 79 0.52 -9.22 -17.81
CA SER A 79 -0.05 -10.30 -18.63
C SER A 79 1.01 -11.28 -19.14
N GLY A 80 2.20 -10.80 -19.49
CA GLY A 80 3.32 -11.64 -19.93
C GLY A 80 4.18 -12.22 -18.81
N ASN A 81 4.12 -11.67 -17.59
CA ASN A 81 5.07 -11.94 -16.51
C ASN A 81 4.40 -12.08 -15.13
N GLU A 82 3.13 -12.50 -15.08
CA GLU A 82 2.31 -12.42 -13.87
C GLU A 82 2.94 -13.15 -12.68
N ALA A 83 3.42 -14.38 -12.90
CA ALA A 83 4.08 -15.17 -11.85
C ALA A 83 5.29 -14.44 -11.25
N THR A 84 6.13 -13.83 -12.11
CA THR A 84 7.28 -13.05 -11.69
C THR A 84 6.83 -11.80 -10.94
N PHE A 85 5.86 -11.04 -11.45
CA PHE A 85 5.36 -9.85 -10.78
C PHE A 85 4.81 -10.19 -9.38
N ARG A 86 4.01 -11.26 -9.27
CA ARG A 86 3.45 -11.73 -8.00
C ARG A 86 4.54 -12.14 -7.02
N LEU A 87 5.56 -12.87 -7.47
CA LEU A 87 6.68 -13.26 -6.61
C LEU A 87 7.40 -12.03 -6.04
N ARG A 88 7.73 -11.05 -6.89
CA ARG A 88 8.57 -9.91 -6.51
C ARG A 88 7.81 -8.83 -5.72
N VAL A 89 6.50 -8.65 -5.98
CA VAL A 89 5.72 -7.53 -5.44
C VAL A 89 4.64 -7.98 -4.44
N ILE A 90 4.00 -9.12 -4.66
CA ILE A 90 2.80 -9.54 -3.91
C ILE A 90 3.10 -10.61 -2.88
N SER A 91 4.11 -11.46 -3.07
CA SER A 91 4.38 -12.61 -2.21
C SER A 91 4.88 -12.22 -0.81
N ALA A 92 4.83 -13.14 0.15
CA ALA A 92 5.41 -12.93 1.48
C ALA A 92 6.93 -12.65 1.44
N GLN A 93 7.59 -13.05 0.35
CA GLN A 93 9.01 -12.86 0.07
C GLN A 93 9.25 -11.71 -0.91
N ALA A 94 8.26 -10.82 -1.09
CA ALA A 94 8.39 -9.67 -1.97
C ALA A 94 9.63 -8.83 -1.62
N ASP A 95 10.43 -8.56 -2.64
CA ASP A 95 11.69 -7.83 -2.56
C ASP A 95 11.63 -6.52 -3.39
N MET A 96 10.46 -6.20 -3.95
CA MET A 96 10.18 -4.94 -4.63
C MET A 96 9.10 -4.14 -3.89
N PRO A 97 9.32 -2.83 -3.67
CA PRO A 97 10.54 -2.06 -3.98
C PRO A 97 11.79 -2.46 -3.16
N PRO A 98 13.02 -2.18 -3.63
CA PRO A 98 14.26 -2.67 -3.01
C PRO A 98 14.52 -2.20 -1.56
N ARG A 99 13.83 -1.16 -1.10
CA ARG A 99 13.99 -0.58 0.25
C ARG A 99 12.94 -1.05 1.25
N GLY A 100 12.04 -1.93 0.82
CA GLY A 100 10.96 -2.45 1.65
C GLY A 100 9.78 -2.83 0.79
N ALA A 101 9.22 -4.00 1.06
CA ALA A 101 7.99 -4.46 0.42
C ALA A 101 6.84 -3.49 0.68
N LEU A 102 5.88 -3.47 -0.24
CA LEU A 102 4.63 -2.73 -0.08
C LEU A 102 3.86 -3.26 1.15
N GLY A 103 3.08 -2.37 1.78
CA GLY A 103 2.16 -2.76 2.85
C GLY A 103 1.14 -3.82 2.38
N ALA A 104 0.68 -4.66 3.30
CA ALA A 104 -0.21 -5.78 2.98
C ALA A 104 -1.46 -5.32 2.20
N GLY A 105 -2.23 -4.34 2.72
CA GLY A 105 -3.45 -3.85 2.05
C GLY A 105 -3.22 -3.35 0.61
N ILE A 106 -2.06 -2.73 0.35
CA ILE A 106 -1.66 -2.32 -1.00
C ILE A 106 -1.41 -3.54 -1.89
N ARG A 107 -0.64 -4.52 -1.38
CA ARG A 107 -0.36 -5.78 -2.11
C ARG A 107 -1.64 -6.52 -2.42
N ASP A 108 -2.56 -6.57 -1.48
CA ASP A 108 -3.85 -7.24 -1.62
C ASP A 108 -4.76 -6.53 -2.62
N SER A 109 -4.69 -5.19 -2.68
CA SER A 109 -5.41 -4.42 -3.69
C SER A 109 -4.89 -4.68 -5.10
N ILE A 110 -3.56 -4.68 -5.28
CA ILE A 110 -2.94 -5.01 -6.57
C ILE A 110 -3.25 -6.46 -6.95
N ASN A 111 -3.10 -7.38 -6.00
CA ASN A 111 -3.41 -8.81 -6.17
C ASN A 111 -4.85 -9.02 -6.65
N CYS A 112 -5.80 -8.38 -5.99
CA CYS A 112 -7.22 -8.51 -6.34
C CYS A 112 -7.51 -7.97 -7.75
N TRP A 113 -6.98 -6.80 -8.09
CA TRP A 113 -7.17 -6.22 -9.42
C TRP A 113 -6.57 -7.09 -10.53
N ILE A 114 -5.38 -7.65 -10.33
CA ILE A 114 -4.76 -8.59 -11.27
C ILE A 114 -5.61 -9.86 -11.40
N SER A 115 -6.05 -10.44 -10.28
CA SER A 115 -6.88 -11.66 -10.26
C SER A 115 -8.24 -11.47 -10.93
N LYS A 116 -8.75 -10.24 -11.03
CA LYS A 116 -9.96 -9.88 -11.79
C LYS A 116 -9.70 -9.56 -13.26
N GLY A 117 -8.50 -9.82 -13.77
CA GLY A 117 -8.14 -9.59 -15.17
C GLY A 117 -7.79 -8.14 -15.49
N MET A 118 -7.39 -7.36 -14.48
CA MET A 118 -6.96 -5.97 -14.65
C MET A 118 -8.02 -5.10 -15.38
N PRO A 119 -9.26 -5.00 -14.86
CA PRO A 119 -10.31 -4.20 -15.49
C PRO A 119 -9.95 -2.71 -15.53
N GLU A 120 -10.67 -1.91 -16.34
CA GLU A 120 -10.65 -0.44 -16.26
C GLU A 120 -11.20 0.08 -14.92
#